data_AF-A0A925VWF6-F1
#
_entry.id   AF-A0A925VWF6-F1
#
_cell.length_a   1.000
_cell.length_b   1.000
_cell.length_c   1.000
_cell.angle_alpha   90.00
_cell.angle_beta   90.00
_cell.angle_gamma   90.00
#
_symmetry.space_group_name_H-M   'P 1'
#
loop_
_entity.id
_entity.type
_entity.pdbx_description
1 polymer ?
#
loop_
_entity_poly.entity_id
_entity_poly.type
_entity_poly.pdbx_seq_one_letter_code
_entity_poly.pdbx_strand_id
1 'polypeptide(L)' 'MKLLVLLSRFPFPLDKGDKLRAYHQLRHLARHHEICLFCLTDEDVPATGYAAVRPLCAGGLHVERLRR' A
#
# COMPACT_ATOMS: atom_id res chain seq x y z
N MET A 1 17.86 -1.45 -2.77
CA MET A 1 17.69 -0.18 -2.01
C MET A 1 16.34 -0.18 -1.32
N LYS A 2 16.24 0.35 -0.11
CA LYS A 2 14.96 0.47 0.62
C LYS A 2 14.23 1.75 0.21
N LEU A 3 12.93 1.67 -0.03
CA LEU A 3 12.09 2.81 -0.39
C LEU A 3 10.97 2.96 0.64
N LEU A 4 10.88 4.13 1.26
CA LEU A 4 9.70 4.53 2.00
C LEU A 4 8.69 5.13 1.02
N VAL A 5 7.51 4.51 0.91
CA VAL A 5 6.40 5.01 0.10
C VAL A 5 5.30 5.49 1.04
N LEU A 6 4.88 6.74 0.87
CA LEU A 6 3.81 7.36 1.63
C LEU A 6 2.58 7.53 0.74
N LEU A 7 1.44 6.96 1.14
CA LEU A 7 0.18 7.09 0.42
C LEU A 7 -0.91 7.69 1.31
N SER A 8 -1.72 8.58 0.75
CA SER A 8 -2.86 9.17 1.46
C SER A 8 -4.05 8.22 1.63
N ARG A 9 -4.04 7.07 0.94
CA ARG A 9 -5.08 6.03 0.98
C ARG A 9 -4.47 4.65 0.83
N PHE A 10 -5.13 3.63 1.37
CA PHE A 10 -4.75 2.23 1.14
C PHE A 10 -4.87 1.89 -0.36
N PRO A 11 -3.84 1.32 -1.02
CA PRO A 11 -3.79 1.12 -2.47
C PRO A 11 -4.60 -0.12 -2.93
N PHE A 12 -5.72 -0.39 -2.30
CA PHE A 12 -6.65 -1.48 -2.64
C PHE A 12 -8.05 -1.17 -2.08
N PRO A 13 -9.15 -1.69 -2.65
CA PRO A 13 -9.27 -2.37 -3.94
C PRO A 13 -8.86 -1.50 -5.14
N LEU A 14 -8.74 -2.11 -6.32
CA LEU A 14 -8.34 -1.43 -7.57
C LEU A 14 -9.54 -0.80 -8.30
N ASP A 15 -10.44 -0.19 -7.53
CA ASP A 15 -11.70 0.41 -7.99
C ASP A 15 -11.55 1.88 -8.41
N LYS A 16 -10.51 2.56 -7.90
CA LYS A 16 -10.23 3.98 -8.18
C LYS A 16 -8.86 4.15 -8.81
N GLY A 17 -8.76 5.13 -9.72
CA GLY A 17 -7.54 5.34 -10.51
C GLY A 17 -6.30 5.70 -9.69
N ASP A 18 -6.46 6.33 -8.53
CA ASP A 18 -5.37 6.60 -7.59
C ASP A 18 -4.88 5.32 -6.90
N LYS A 19 -5.79 4.46 -6.41
CA LYS A 19 -5.46 3.16 -5.82
C LYS A 19 -4.80 2.24 -6.85
N LEU A 20 -5.35 2.19 -8.07
CA LEU A 20 -4.83 1.40 -9.19
C LEU A 20 -3.38 1.79 -9.54
N ARG A 21 -3.12 3.09 -9.71
CA ARG A 21 -1.79 3.59 -10.05
C ARG A 21 -0.79 3.25 -8.95
N ALA A 22 -1.12 3.55 -7.70
CA ALA A 22 -0.24 3.27 -6.57
C ALA A 22 0.08 1.78 -6.46
N TYR A 23 -0.92 0.91 -6.56
CA TYR A 23 -0.72 -0.54 -6.50
C TYR A 23 0.21 -1.06 -7.60
N HIS A 24 0.00 -0.66 -8.86
CA HIS A 24 0.86 -1.11 -9.96
C HIS A 24 2.27 -0.53 -9.90
N GLN A 25 2.44 0.70 -9.39
CA GLN A 25 3.76 1.28 -9.11
C GLN A 25 4.49 0.48 -8.04
N LEU A 26 3.83 0.18 -6.91
CA LEU A 26 4.38 -0.67 -5.85
C LEU A 26 4.78 -2.04 -6.40
N ARG A 27 3.91 -2.68 -7.19
CA ARG A 27 4.18 -3.99 -7.80
C ARG A 27 5.42 -3.96 -8.71
N HIS A 28 5.61 -2.89 -9.47
CA HIS A 28 6.77 -2.75 -10.34
C HIS A 28 8.05 -2.49 -9.53
N LEU A 29 8.00 -1.57 -8.57
CA LEU A 29 9.15 -1.18 -7.74
C LEU A 29 9.61 -2.32 -6.82
N ALA A 30 8.69 -3.11 -6.27
CA ALA A 30 8.99 -4.25 -5.40
C ALA A 30 9.87 -5.33 -6.07
N ARG A 31 9.96 -5.33 -7.41
CA ARG A 31 10.85 -6.24 -8.16
C ARG A 31 12.34 -5.93 -7.94
N HIS A 32 12.67 -4.69 -7.58
CA HIS A 32 14.05 -4.20 -7.50
C HIS A 32 14.35 -3.50 -6.16
N HIS A 33 13.32 -3.16 -5.39
CA HIS A 33 13.41 -2.39 -4.16
C HIS A 33 12.64 -3.06 -3.02
N GLU A 34 13.19 -2.95 -1.81
CA GLU A 34 12.48 -3.33 -0.59
C GLU A 34 11.57 -2.17 -0.20
N ILE A 35 10.26 -2.36 -0.34
CA ILE A 35 9.27 -1.31 -0.05
C ILE A 35 8.88 -1.34 1.43
N CYS A 36 9.03 -0.20 2.09
CA CYS A 36 8.34 0.14 3.33
C CYS A 36 7.14 1.02 2.97
N LEU A 37 5.91 0.50 3.10
CA LEU A 37 4.71 1.26 2.82
C LEU A 37 4.10 1.80 4.11
N PHE A 38 3.90 3.11 4.18
CA PHE A 38 3.02 3.75 5.14
C PHE A 38 1.85 4.37 4.39
N CYS A 39 0.63 4.04 4.78
CA CYS A 39 -0.55 4.65 4.17
C CYS A 39 -1.63 4.97 5.19
N LEU A 40 -2.47 5.95 4.85
CA LEU A 40 -3.62 6.32 5.66
C LEU A 40 -4.87 5.57 5.19
N THR A 41 -5.84 5.40 6.08
CA THR A 41 -7.16 4.89 5.72
C THR A 41 -8.27 5.50 6.58
N ASP A 42 -9.38 5.86 5.93
CA ASP A 42 -10.64 6.31 6.53
C ASP A 42 -11.69 5.18 6.61
N GLU A 43 -11.36 4.00 6.10
CA GLU A 43 -12.15 2.76 6.18
C GLU A 43 -11.35 1.60 6.78
N ASP A 44 -12.06 0.56 7.23
CA ASP A 44 -11.43 -0.68 7.68
C ASP A 44 -10.93 -1.46 6.46
N VAL A 45 -9.66 -1.86 6.50
CA VAL A 45 -9.05 -2.61 5.41
C VAL A 45 -9.37 -4.10 5.59
N PRO A 46 -10.05 -4.75 4.64
CA PRO A 46 -10.34 -6.17 4.75
C PRO A 46 -9.07 -7.00 4.64
N ALA A 47 -9.11 -8.22 5.18
CA ALA A 47 -7.98 -9.15 5.11
C ALA A 47 -7.48 -9.40 3.68
N THR A 48 -8.39 -9.39 2.69
CA THR A 48 -8.06 -9.49 1.26
C THR A 48 -7.21 -8.33 0.75
N GLY A 49 -7.44 -7.12 1.28
CA GLY A 49 -6.61 -5.94 0.97
C GLY A 49 -5.19 -6.09 1.49
N TYR A 50 -5.05 -6.53 2.75
CA TYR A 50 -3.73 -6.84 3.31
C TYR A 50 -3.03 -7.96 2.52
N ALA A 51 -3.74 -9.01 2.15
CA ALA A 51 -3.19 -10.12 1.36
C ALA A 51 -2.68 -9.67 -0.01
N ALA A 52 -3.32 -8.69 -0.65
CA ALA A 52 -2.88 -8.14 -1.92
C ALA A 52 -1.64 -7.23 -1.80
N VAL A 53 -1.56 -6.41 -0.75
CA VAL A 53 -0.53 -5.37 -0.63
C VAL A 53 0.71 -5.84 0.14
N ARG A 54 0.54 -6.64 1.20
CA ARG A 54 1.65 -7.09 2.07
C ARG A 54 2.79 -7.80 1.32
N PRO A 55 2.55 -8.64 0.28
CA PRO A 55 3.64 -9.23 -0.50
C PRO A 55 4.51 -8.22 -1.26
N LEU A 56 3.98 -7.03 -1.54
CA LEU A 56 4.71 -5.96 -2.23
C LEU A 56 5.61 -5.15 -1.27
N CYS A 57 5.45 -5.34 0.04
CA CYS A 57 6.02 -4.49 1.08
C CYS A 57 7.01 -5.26 1.97
N ALA A 58 8.06 -5.82 1.37
CA ALA A 58 9.08 -6.61 2.07
C ALA A 58 9.77 -5.85 3.23
N GLY A 59 9.81 -4.52 3.17
CA GLY A 59 10.36 -3.66 4.23
C GLY A 59 9.36 -3.24 5.31
N GLY A 60 8.10 -3.67 5.19
CA GLY A 60 7.03 -3.41 6.16
C GLY A 60 5.83 -2.69 5.57
N LEU A 61 4.67 -2.92 6.19
CA LEU A 61 3.40 -2.28 5.85
C LEU A 61 2.78 -1.71 7.12
N HIS A 62 2.66 -0.38 7.19
CA HIS A 62 1.90 0.34 8.21
C HIS A 62 0.67 0.98 7.57
N VAL A 63 -0.49 0.77 8.21
CA VAL A 63 -1.75 1.38 7.80
C VAL A 63 -2.29 2.16 8.99
N GLU A 64 -2.31 3.48 8.87
CA GLU A 64 -2.79 4.38 9.92
C GLU A 64 -4.27 4.67 9.73
N ARG A 65 -5.09 4.33 10.73
CA ARG A 65 -6.52 4.63 10.74
C ARG A 65 -6.71 6.09 11.15
N LEU A 66 -7.20 6.92 10.24
CA LEU A 66 -7.55 8.29 10.56
C LEU A 66 -8.74 8.29 11.54
N ARG A 67 -8.49 8.74 12.77
CA ARG A 67 -9.54 9.02 13.76
C ARG A 67 -10.11 10.39 13.43
N ARG A 68 -11.41 10.45 13.16
CA ARG A 68 -12.15 11.72 13.17
C ARG A 68 -12.52 12.10 14.58
#